data_AF-A0A967Y0I2-F1
#
_entry.id   AF-A0A967Y0I2-F1
#
_cell.length_a   1.000
_cell.length_b   1.000
_cell.length_c   1.000
_cell.angle_alpha   90.00
_cell.angle_beta   90.00
_cell.angle_gamma   90.00
#
_symmetry.space_group_name_H-M   'P 1'
#
loop_
_entity.id
_entity.type
_entity.pdbx_description
1 polymer ?
#
loop_
_entity_poly.entity_id
_entity_poly.type
_entity_poly.pdbx_seq_one_letter_code
_entity_poly.pdbx_strand_id
1 'polypeptide(L)'
;MLKQRKSSQDQEPLTFHGLADASGLESLMTYDERQVPLLLMRTHVYRYRHCMYFQARLDKTLFKKLDALMKKDACAEALNLLKAEAEIINIPKEFLDSWALIPDKRLDPFKNYAKRS
;
A
#
# COMPACT_ATOMS: atom_id res chain seq x y z
N MET A 1 -27.36 22.36 30.74
CA MET A 1 -27.44 21.04 30.08
C MET A 1 -27.81 21.29 28.62
N LEU A 2 -26.84 21.23 27.69
CA LEU A 2 -27.05 20.93 26.27
C LEU A 2 -25.67 20.56 25.70
N LYS A 3 -25.43 19.25 25.55
CA LYS A 3 -24.38 18.71 24.70
C LYS A 3 -24.73 19.07 23.25
N GLN A 4 -23.70 19.31 22.44
CA GLN A 4 -23.51 18.90 21.02
C GLN A 4 -22.60 19.93 20.34
N ARG A 5 -21.61 19.60 19.51
CA ARG A 5 -20.99 18.36 19.02
C ARG A 5 -19.59 18.79 18.58
N LYS A 6 -18.53 18.07 18.95
CA LYS A 6 -17.25 18.16 18.22
C LYS A 6 -17.50 17.55 16.85
N SER A 7 -17.83 18.34 15.85
CA SER A 7 -17.96 17.89 14.46
C SER A 7 -16.71 18.28 13.69
N SER A 8 -16.04 17.26 13.19
CA SER A 8 -15.12 17.31 12.04
C SER A 8 -13.86 18.15 12.24
N GLN A 9 -12.89 17.59 12.96
CA GLN A 9 -11.49 17.89 12.61
C GLN A 9 -11.26 17.27 11.23
N ASP A 10 -11.31 18.10 10.19
CA ASP A 10 -10.59 17.84 8.95
C ASP A 10 -9.11 17.71 9.33
N GLN A 11 -8.67 16.46 9.54
CA GLN A 11 -7.26 16.17 9.76
C GLN A 11 -6.61 16.17 8.39
N GLU A 12 -5.65 17.07 8.18
CA GLU A 12 -4.95 17.19 6.90
C GLU A 12 -4.41 15.81 6.45
N PRO A 13 -4.56 15.47 5.16
CA PRO A 13 -4.08 14.21 4.64
C PRO A 13 -2.55 14.15 4.79
N LEU A 14 -2.07 13.10 5.45
CA LEU A 14 -0.65 12.85 5.60
C LEU A 14 -0.14 12.11 4.36
N THR A 15 1.13 12.37 4.00
CA THR A 15 1.78 11.68 2.88
C THR A 15 2.48 10.43 3.38
N PHE A 16 2.22 9.32 2.70
CA PHE A 16 2.79 8.01 2.98
C PHE A 16 3.45 7.46 1.73
N HIS A 17 4.30 6.46 1.93
CA HIS A 17 4.86 5.66 0.86
C HIS A 17 5.02 4.20 1.30
N GLY A 18 5.29 3.34 0.34
CA GLY A 18 5.47 1.93 0.64
C GLY A 18 5.58 1.09 -0.62
N LEU A 19 5.49 -0.22 -0.43
CA LEU A 19 5.56 -1.20 -1.49
C LEU A 19 4.26 -1.99 -1.59
N ALA A 20 3.91 -2.37 -2.82
CA ALA A 20 2.84 -3.30 -3.13
C ALA A 20 3.34 -4.34 -4.13
N ASP A 21 2.80 -5.55 -4.10
CA ASP A 21 3.14 -6.62 -5.05
C ASP A 21 1.93 -7.51 -5.36
N ALA A 22 2.15 -8.60 -6.11
CA ALA A 22 1.14 -9.58 -6.48
C ALA A 22 0.26 -10.10 -5.32
N SER A 23 0.79 -10.14 -4.10
CA SER A 23 0.07 -10.58 -2.90
C SER A 23 -0.72 -9.47 -2.21
N GLY A 24 -0.47 -8.20 -2.53
CA GLY A 24 -1.12 -7.05 -1.93
C GLY A 24 -0.17 -5.98 -1.44
N LEU A 25 -0.63 -5.20 -0.46
CA LEU A 25 0.13 -4.16 0.19
C LEU A 25 1.21 -4.83 1.07
N GLU A 26 2.47 -4.48 0.89
CA GLU A 26 3.60 -5.07 1.63
C GLU A 26 4.05 -4.16 2.77
N SER A 27 4.15 -2.87 2.49
CA SER A 27 4.52 -1.86 3.47
C SER A 27 3.76 -0.57 3.24
N LEU A 28 3.50 0.14 4.34
CA LEU A 28 2.91 1.47 4.34
C LEU A 28 3.48 2.24 5.54
N MET A 29 4.17 3.34 5.28
CA MET A 29 4.79 4.17 6.32
C MET A 29 4.70 5.64 5.96
N THR A 30 4.80 6.51 6.96
CA THR A 30 4.88 7.96 6.73
C THR A 30 6.05 8.26 5.80
N TYR A 31 5.85 9.16 4.85
CA TYR A 31 6.87 9.48 3.87
C TYR A 31 8.17 9.98 4.53
N ASP A 32 9.27 9.28 4.23
CA ASP A 32 10.64 9.70 4.53
C ASP A 32 11.48 9.58 3.25
N GLU A 33 11.90 10.72 2.71
CA GLU A 33 12.72 10.79 1.49
C GLU A 33 13.99 9.92 1.59
N ARG A 34 14.56 9.78 2.79
CA ARG A 34 15.79 9.01 3.02
C ARG A 34 15.60 7.52 2.76
N GLN A 35 14.37 7.01 2.84
CA GLN A 35 14.07 5.61 2.60
C GLN A 35 13.75 5.31 1.13
N VAL A 36 13.50 6.34 0.31
CA VAL A 36 13.09 6.17 -1.10
C VAL A 36 14.12 5.35 -1.91
N PRO A 37 15.44 5.61 -1.84
CA PRO A 37 16.41 4.81 -2.60
C PRO A 37 16.37 3.33 -2.22
N LEU A 38 16.22 3.02 -0.92
CA LEU A 38 16.14 1.66 -0.42
C LEU A 38 14.87 0.96 -0.92
N LEU A 39 13.72 1.63 -0.84
CA LEU A 39 12.44 1.08 -1.32
C LEU A 39 12.48 0.83 -2.83
N LEU A 40 13.02 1.77 -3.61
CA LEU A 40 13.20 1.57 -5.06
C LEU A 40 14.13 0.38 -5.35
N MET A 41 15.26 0.24 -4.66
CA MET A 41 16.10 -0.95 -4.80
C MET A 41 15.32 -2.25 -4.51
N ARG A 42 14.51 -2.28 -3.44
CA ARG A 42 13.66 -3.45 -3.13
C ARG A 42 12.67 -3.76 -4.25
N THR A 43 12.06 -2.75 -4.89
CA THR A 43 11.14 -2.99 -6.03
C THR A 43 11.84 -3.67 -7.20
N HIS A 44 13.07 -3.28 -7.51
CA HIS A 44 13.84 -3.91 -8.59
C HIS A 44 14.20 -5.35 -8.25
N VAL A 45 14.59 -5.63 -7.01
CA VAL A 45 14.88 -7.00 -6.53
C VAL A 45 13.63 -7.89 -6.61
N TYR A 46 12.47 -7.35 -6.26
CA TYR A 46 11.20 -8.09 -6.23
C TYR A 46 10.34 -7.89 -7.49
N ARG A 47 10.94 -7.45 -8.61
CA ARG A 47 10.22 -7.16 -9.86
C ARG A 47 9.50 -8.39 -10.42
N TYR A 48 10.01 -9.59 -10.14
CA TYR A 48 9.39 -10.87 -10.52
C TYR A 48 8.01 -11.10 -9.90
N ARG A 49 7.66 -10.39 -8.81
CA ARG A 49 6.34 -10.40 -8.15
C ARG A 49 5.50 -9.17 -8.50
N HIS A 50 5.89 -8.42 -9.53
CA HIS A 50 5.33 -7.10 -9.85
C HIS A 50 5.40 -6.13 -8.66
N CYS A 51 6.45 -6.25 -7.84
CA CYS A 51 6.66 -5.34 -6.72
C CYS A 51 6.88 -3.91 -7.22
N MET A 52 6.26 -2.96 -6.55
CA MET A 52 6.31 -1.55 -6.94
C MET A 52 6.23 -0.62 -5.75
N TYR A 53 6.80 0.55 -5.94
CA TYR A 53 6.79 1.65 -5.00
C TYR A 53 5.62 2.60 -5.33
N PHE A 54 5.01 3.16 -4.29
CA PHE A 54 3.99 4.19 -4.43
C PHE A 54 4.12 5.26 -3.34
N GLN A 55 3.59 6.45 -3.62
CA GLN A 55 3.30 7.49 -2.64
C GLN A 55 1.80 7.81 -2.69
N ALA A 56 1.19 7.98 -1.52
CA ALA A 56 -0.23 8.25 -1.40
C ALA A 56 -0.52 9.23 -0.27
N ARG A 57 -1.57 10.02 -0.43
CA ARG A 57 -2.18 10.84 0.61
C ARG A 57 -3.36 10.06 1.18
N LEU A 58 -3.40 9.98 2.50
CA LEU A 58 -4.47 9.31 3.24
C LEU A 58 -4.76 10.04 4.54
N ASP A 59 -6.02 10.00 4.93
CA ASP A 59 -6.44 10.45 6.25
C ASP A 59 -6.13 9.40 7.32
N LYS A 60 -6.26 9.80 8.58
CA LYS A 60 -6.00 8.92 9.73
C LYS A 60 -6.97 7.74 9.84
N THR A 61 -8.19 7.88 9.34
CA THR A 61 -9.22 6.84 9.39
C THR A 61 -8.87 5.72 8.42
N LEU A 62 -8.52 6.06 7.18
CA LEU A 62 -8.07 5.14 6.16
C LEU A 62 -6.76 4.45 6.59
N PHE A 63 -5.79 5.20 7.13
CA PHE A 63 -4.56 4.60 7.67
C PHE A 63 -4.85 3.51 8.70
N LYS A 64 -5.76 3.76 9.66
CA LYS A 64 -6.13 2.78 10.68
C LYS A 64 -6.80 1.53 10.09
N LYS A 65 -7.65 1.70 9.07
CA LYS A 65 -8.26 0.56 8.37
C LYS A 65 -7.18 -0.29 7.70
N LEU A 66 -6.25 0.35 6.97
CA LEU A 66 -5.15 -0.32 6.27
C LEU A 66 -4.22 -1.04 7.26
N ASP A 67 -3.78 -0.38 8.33
CA ASP A 67 -2.96 -0.99 9.38
C ASP A 67 -3.63 -2.20 10.03
N ALA A 68 -4.94 -2.13 10.27
CA ALA A 68 -5.70 -3.26 10.82
C ALA A 68 -5.81 -4.45 9.85
N LEU A 69 -5.93 -4.20 8.54
CA LEU A 69 -5.92 -5.26 7.52
C LEU A 69 -4.53 -5.89 7.38
N MET A 70 -3.49 -5.06 7.35
CA MET A 70 -2.09 -5.50 7.30
C MET A 70 -1.72 -6.40 8.49
N LYS A 71 -2.15 -6.04 9.70
CA LYS A 71 -1.94 -6.86 10.92
C LYS A 71 -2.66 -8.21 10.91
N LYS A 72 -3.62 -8.40 10.02
CA LYS A 72 -4.38 -9.66 9.85
C LYS A 72 -3.91 -10.45 8.62
N ASP A 73 -2.77 -10.07 8.02
CA ASP A 73 -2.27 -10.62 6.76
C ASP A 73 -3.27 -10.48 5.57
N ALA A 74 -4.22 -9.55 5.67
CA ALA A 74 -5.21 -9.25 4.63
C ALA A 74 -4.64 -8.24 3.60
N CYS A 75 -3.42 -8.49 3.11
CA CYS A 75 -2.66 -7.56 2.26
C CYS A 75 -3.37 -7.22 0.94
N ALA A 76 -4.05 -8.19 0.32
CA ALA A 76 -4.77 -7.97 -0.93
C ALA A 76 -5.98 -7.02 -0.74
N GLU A 77 -6.72 -7.22 0.35
CA GLU A 77 -7.83 -6.35 0.74
C GLU A 77 -7.32 -4.94 1.07
N ALA A 78 -6.19 -4.85 1.79
CA ALA A 78 -5.55 -3.58 2.09
C ALA A 78 -5.15 -2.81 0.82
N LEU A 79 -4.57 -3.48 -0.18
CA LEU A 79 -4.21 -2.84 -1.44
C LEU A 79 -5.43 -2.36 -2.24
N ASN A 80 -6.49 -3.16 -2.29
CA ASN A 80 -7.73 -2.77 -2.96
C ASN A 80 -8.39 -1.57 -2.28
N LEU A 81 -8.39 -1.54 -0.94
CA LEU A 81 -8.89 -0.40 -0.17
C LEU A 81 -8.05 0.86 -0.42
N LEU A 82 -6.72 0.73 -0.41
CA LEU A 82 -5.80 1.84 -0.72
C LEU A 82 -6.09 2.43 -2.10
N LYS A 83 -6.25 1.59 -3.11
CA LYS A 83 -6.57 2.01 -4.49
C LYS A 83 -7.90 2.72 -4.63
N ALA A 84 -8.88 2.33 -3.82
CA ALA A 84 -10.23 2.87 -3.89
C ALA A 84 -10.37 4.21 -3.14
N GLU A 85 -9.70 4.34 -1.99
CA GLU A 85 -9.93 5.48 -1.08
C GLU A 85 -8.76 6.48 -1.02
N ALA A 86 -7.53 6.11 -1.38
CA ALA A 86 -6.37 7.01 -1.26
C ALA A 86 -6.15 7.86 -2.52
N GLU A 87 -5.61 9.06 -2.33
CA GLU A 87 -5.08 9.89 -3.42
C GLU A 87 -3.66 9.42 -3.73
N ILE A 88 -3.46 8.78 -4.89
CA ILE A 88 -2.13 8.34 -5.33
C ILE A 88 -1.36 9.55 -5.87
N ILE A 89 -0.27 9.91 -5.20
CA ILE A 89 0.56 11.07 -5.52
C ILE A 89 1.59 10.71 -6.60
N ASN A 90 2.24 9.56 -6.43
CA ASN A 90 3.34 9.16 -7.30
C ASN A 90 3.46 7.65 -7.37
N ILE A 91 3.59 7.17 -8.61
CA ILE A 91 4.06 5.83 -8.95
C ILE A 91 5.12 6.04 -10.04
N PRO A 92 6.35 5.56 -9.87
CA PRO A 92 7.37 5.65 -10.91
C PRO A 92 6.86 5.03 -12.22
N LYS A 93 7.15 5.68 -13.34
CA LYS A 93 6.55 5.38 -14.65
C LYS A 93 6.76 3.92 -15.06
N GLU A 94 7.90 3.35 -14.72
CA GLU A 94 8.30 1.96 -14.99
C GLU A 94 7.49 0.89 -14.23
N PHE A 95 6.64 1.31 -13.29
CA PHE A 95 5.77 0.44 -12.49
C PHE A 95 4.28 0.69 -12.69
N LEU A 96 3.88 1.68 -13.50
CA LEU A 96 2.46 2.01 -13.71
C LEU A 96 1.66 0.82 -14.24
N ASP A 97 2.24 0.04 -15.17
CA ASP A 97 1.57 -1.14 -15.72
C ASP A 97 1.33 -2.22 -14.65
N SER A 98 2.24 -2.35 -13.68
CA SER A 98 2.06 -3.26 -12.55
C SER A 98 0.93 -2.81 -11.64
N TRP A 99 0.71 -1.51 -11.45
CA TRP A 99 -0.35 -0.99 -10.59
C TRP A 99 -1.72 -1.50 -11.01
N ALA A 100 -2.02 -1.58 -12.30
CA ALA A 100 -3.30 -2.09 -12.78
C ALA A 100 -3.48 -3.60 -12.56
N LEU A 101 -2.38 -4.36 -12.43
CA LEU A 101 -2.37 -5.82 -12.40
C LEU A 101 -2.44 -6.41 -10.99
N ILE A 102 -1.84 -5.75 -10.01
CA ILE A 102 -1.80 -6.24 -8.62
C ILE A 102 -3.03 -5.78 -7.83
N PRO A 103 -3.50 -6.48 -6.78
CA PRO A 103 -3.04 -7.78 -6.34
C PRO A 103 -3.59 -8.89 -7.25
N ASP A 104 -2.71 -9.77 -7.72
CA ASP A 104 -3.07 -11.01 -8.38
C ASP A 104 -2.04 -12.08 -8.04
N LYS A 105 -2.41 -13.00 -7.14
CA LYS A 105 -1.53 -14.10 -6.69
C LYS A 105 -1.07 -14.99 -7.84
N ARG A 106 -1.71 -14.96 -9.02
CA ARG A 106 -1.27 -15.74 -10.17
C ARG A 106 0.08 -15.26 -10.71
N LEU A 107 0.36 -13.97 -10.52
CA LEU A 107 1.60 -13.30 -10.90
C LEU A 107 2.77 -13.60 -9.96
N ASP A 108 2.52 -14.23 -8.80
CA ASP A 108 3.59 -14.67 -7.92
C ASP A 108 4.20 -15.99 -8.43
N PRO A 109 5.46 -16.00 -8.89
CA PRO A 109 6.11 -17.21 -9.40
C PRO A 109 6.30 -18.28 -8.32
N PHE A 110 6.26 -17.90 -7.03
CA PHE A 110 6.51 -18.82 -5.92
C PHE A 110 5.23 -19.39 -5.29
N LYS A 111 4.04 -19.01 -5.76
CA LYS A 111 2.74 -19.42 -5.18
C LYS A 111 2.56 -20.93 -5.00
N ASN A 112 3.22 -21.75 -5.84
CA ASN A 112 3.08 -23.21 -5.85
C ASN A 112 4.14 -23.93 -5.00
N TYR A 113 5.19 -23.24 -4.55
CA TYR A 113 6.26 -23.87 -3.77
C TYR A 113 5.85 -24.13 -2.31
N ALA A 114 4.94 -23.34 -1.76
CA ALA A 114 4.40 -23.52 -0.40
C ALA A 114 3.52 -24.78 -0.24
N LYS A 115 3.13 -25.46 -1.33
CA LYS A 115 2.30 -26.68 -1.29
C LYS A 115 3.12 -27.99 -1.29
N ARG A 116 4.46 -27.90 -1.30
CA ARG A 116 5.36 -29.07 -1.38
C ARG A 116 6.17 -29.34 -0.10
N SER A 117 5.95 -28.56 0.96
CA SER A 117 6.50 -28.76 2.31
C SER A 117 5.40 -29.19 3.25
#